data_AF-A0A831UNM0-F1
#
_entry.id   AF-A0A831UNM0-F1
#
_cell.length_a   1.000
_cell.length_b   1.000
_cell.length_c   1.000
_cell.angle_alpha   90.00
_cell.angle_beta   90.00
_cell.angle_gamma   90.00
#
_symmetry.space_group_name_H-M   'P 1'
#
loop_
_entity.id
_entity.type
_entity.pdbx_description
1 polymer ?
#
loop_
_entity_poly.entity_id
_entity_poly.type
_entity_poly.pdbx_seq_one_letter_code
_entity_poly.pdbx_strand_id
1 'polypeptide(L)'
;MKLAIASGKGGTGKTTVAVSLALSLASAAVSPLFLDCDVEEPNAALFLRPEITARRDVGLLIPVVDTARCTACGRCAEVCEYHAITVIGKQVLVFPELCHGCGSCTRQCPEGAIHEALNVMGTLERGRVGAVEFFQGTLNVGEAMAVPVIRQLKQWAIPPDAGDRPVILDAPPGASCPVVETMRGADAVLLVTEPTPFGLHDLRVAVEVARDELGLPVAVVVNRDGVGDAGVDAYCAAEGL
;
A
#
# COMPACT_ATOMS: atom_id res chain seq x y z
N MET A 1 7.59 -8.68 -14.64
CA MET A 1 6.62 -9.35 -13.75
C MET A 1 6.58 -8.64 -12.40
N LYS A 2 5.39 -8.39 -11.87
CA LYS A 2 5.12 -7.78 -10.56
C LYS A 2 4.50 -8.82 -9.64
N LEU A 3 5.19 -9.20 -8.59
CA LEU A 3 4.74 -10.19 -7.62
C LEU A 3 4.47 -9.49 -6.29
N ALA A 4 3.22 -9.56 -5.81
CA ALA A 4 2.89 -9.12 -4.47
C ALA A 4 3.13 -10.25 -3.47
N ILE A 5 3.86 -9.97 -2.40
CA ILE A 5 4.06 -10.87 -1.28
C ILE A 5 3.13 -10.39 -0.16
N ALA A 6 2.18 -11.22 0.24
CA ALA A 6 1.17 -10.85 1.23
C ALA A 6 0.94 -11.98 2.24
N SER A 7 0.21 -11.68 3.31
CA SER A 7 -0.16 -12.66 4.33
C SER A 7 -1.46 -12.26 5.00
N GLY A 8 -2.28 -13.23 5.40
CA GLY A 8 -3.55 -12.93 6.09
C GLY A 8 -3.38 -12.36 7.50
N LYS A 9 -2.19 -12.47 8.10
CA LYS A 9 -1.86 -11.86 9.40
C LYS A 9 -0.38 -11.48 9.50
N GLY A 10 -0.04 -10.74 10.55
CA GLY A 10 1.34 -10.44 10.94
C GLY A 10 2.11 -11.66 11.43
N GLY A 11 3.44 -11.59 11.30
CA GLY A 11 4.36 -12.58 11.89
C GLY A 11 4.55 -13.89 11.11
N THR A 12 3.94 -14.07 9.94
CA THR A 12 4.12 -15.30 9.12
C THR A 12 5.46 -15.35 8.36
N GLY A 13 6.27 -14.29 8.41
CA GLY A 13 7.57 -14.21 7.74
C GLY A 13 7.52 -13.69 6.30
N LYS A 14 6.43 -13.03 5.91
CA LYS A 14 6.23 -12.35 4.63
C LYS A 14 7.44 -11.52 4.16
N THR A 15 7.90 -10.56 4.98
CA THR A 15 9.07 -9.72 4.64
C THR A 15 10.33 -10.55 4.47
N THR A 16 10.55 -11.58 5.29
CA THR A 16 11.70 -12.48 5.15
C THR A 16 11.67 -13.20 3.80
N VAL A 17 10.51 -13.70 3.38
CA VAL A 17 10.33 -14.33 2.07
C VAL A 17 10.55 -13.32 0.94
N ALA A 18 9.97 -12.12 1.05
CA ALA A 18 10.10 -11.06 0.06
C ALA A 18 11.57 -10.65 -0.16
N VAL A 19 12.29 -10.37 0.93
CA VAL A 19 13.71 -9.99 0.90
C VAL A 19 14.58 -11.13 0.36
N SER A 20 14.33 -12.37 0.80
CA SER A 20 15.07 -13.53 0.32
C SER A 20 14.88 -13.76 -1.17
N LEU A 21 13.67 -13.58 -1.68
CA LEU A 21 13.39 -13.65 -3.12
C LEU A 21 14.14 -12.56 -3.90
N ALA A 22 14.16 -11.33 -3.40
CA ALA A 22 14.89 -10.23 -4.03
C ALA A 22 16.40 -10.50 -4.12
N LEU A 23 17.00 -10.98 -3.02
CA LEU A 23 18.42 -11.32 -2.96
C LEU A 23 18.77 -12.53 -3.84
N SER A 24 17.86 -13.51 -3.94
CA SER A 24 18.02 -14.66 -4.84
C SER A 24 18.03 -14.24 -6.30
N LEU A 25 17.08 -13.39 -6.71
CA LEU A 25 17.05 -12.81 -8.07
C LEU A 25 18.30 -11.97 -8.35
N ALA A 26 18.74 -11.16 -7.40
CA ALA A 26 19.97 -10.37 -7.51
C ALA A 26 21.21 -11.26 -7.72
N SER A 27 21.29 -12.38 -7.01
CA SER A 27 22.38 -13.35 -7.14
C SER A 27 22.40 -14.03 -8.52
N ALA A 28 21.25 -14.14 -9.18
CA ALA A 28 21.10 -14.62 -10.55
C ALA A 28 21.34 -13.53 -11.62
N ALA A 29 22.03 -12.44 -11.27
CA ALA A 29 22.32 -11.29 -12.13
C ALA A 29 21.08 -10.55 -12.67
N VAL A 30 19.94 -10.67 -11.98
CA VAL A 30 18.74 -9.86 -12.26
C VAL A 30 18.78 -8.61 -11.38
N SER A 31 18.25 -7.48 -11.84
CA SER A 31 18.12 -6.27 -11.02
C SER A 31 16.66 -6.05 -10.61
N PRO A 32 16.18 -6.67 -9.52
CA PRO A 32 14.80 -6.52 -9.08
C PRO A 32 14.55 -5.14 -8.47
N LEU A 33 13.30 -4.69 -8.59
CA LEU A 33 12.73 -3.59 -7.82
C LEU A 33 12.07 -4.17 -6.58
N PHE A 34 12.44 -3.69 -5.40
CA PHE A 34 11.83 -4.07 -4.13
C PHE A 34 11.10 -2.87 -3.54
N LEU A 35 9.81 -3.01 -3.28
CA LEU A 35 8.99 -1.99 -2.62
C LEU A 35 8.52 -2.56 -1.27
N ASP A 36 8.91 -1.90 -0.19
CA ASP A 36 8.29 -2.09 1.13
C ASP A 36 7.01 -1.27 1.20
N CYS A 37 5.88 -1.93 0.97
CA CYS A 37 4.55 -1.32 0.98
C CYS A 37 3.88 -1.39 2.36
N ASP A 38 4.52 -1.97 3.37
CA ASP A 38 4.06 -1.89 4.76
C ASP A 38 4.45 -0.55 5.35
N VAL A 39 3.78 0.52 4.91
CA VAL A 39 4.19 1.90 5.20
C VAL A 39 3.95 2.31 6.65
N GLU A 40 3.15 1.55 7.40
CA GLU A 40 2.91 1.78 8.82
C GLU A 40 4.08 1.26 9.66
N GLU A 41 4.61 0.08 9.32
CA GLU A 41 5.70 -0.57 10.04
C GLU A 41 6.80 -1.10 9.08
N PRO A 42 7.42 -0.23 8.24
CA PRO A 42 8.37 -0.69 7.22
C PRO A 42 9.61 -1.27 7.88
N ASN A 43 10.00 -2.48 7.48
CA ASN A 43 11.05 -3.24 8.16
C ASN A 43 12.03 -3.92 7.19
N ALA A 44 11.79 -3.89 5.87
CA ALA A 44 12.67 -4.52 4.90
C ALA A 44 14.08 -3.90 4.90
N ALA A 45 14.20 -2.60 5.18
CA ALA A 45 15.48 -1.89 5.28
C ALA A 45 16.37 -2.46 6.41
N LEU A 46 15.80 -3.05 7.47
CA LEU A 46 16.57 -3.68 8.55
C LEU A 46 17.35 -4.92 8.07
N PHE A 47 16.78 -5.65 7.10
CA PHE A 47 17.38 -6.82 6.48
C PHE A 47 18.32 -6.45 5.33
N LEU A 48 17.85 -5.59 4.43
CA LEU A 48 18.55 -5.24 3.20
C LEU A 48 19.70 -4.24 3.42
N ARG A 49 19.56 -3.33 4.41
CA ARG A 49 20.50 -2.24 4.69
C ARG A 49 20.88 -1.42 3.43
N PRO A 50 19.89 -0.86 2.72
CA PRO A 50 20.12 -0.05 1.53
C PRO A 50 20.89 1.23 1.82
N GLU A 51 21.75 1.62 0.88
CA GLU A 51 22.22 3.00 0.81
C GLU A 51 21.08 3.85 0.26
N ILE A 52 20.48 4.69 1.11
CA ILE A 52 19.40 5.60 0.72
C ILE A 52 19.99 6.77 -0.07
N THR A 53 19.47 6.98 -1.28
CA THR A 53 19.98 7.95 -2.26
C THR A 53 19.00 9.08 -2.56
N ALA A 54 17.71 8.90 -2.25
CA ALA A 54 16.71 9.94 -2.38
C ALA A 54 15.60 9.79 -1.35
N ARG A 55 15.05 10.93 -0.94
CA ARG A 55 13.90 11.04 -0.03
C ARG A 55 12.96 12.12 -0.54
N ARG A 56 11.64 11.91 -0.41
CA ARG A 56 10.64 12.92 -0.73
C ARG A 56 9.41 12.78 0.15
N ASP A 57 8.72 13.90 0.37
CA ASP A 57 7.44 13.92 1.06
C ASP A 57 6.35 13.30 0.19
N VAL A 58 5.34 12.73 0.84
CA VAL A 58 4.17 12.11 0.21
C VAL A 58 2.92 12.49 0.98
N GLY A 59 1.82 12.68 0.27
CA GLY A 59 0.62 13.20 0.89
C GLY A 59 -0.53 13.42 -0.09
N LEU A 60 -1.59 14.04 0.39
CA LEU A 60 -2.75 14.39 -0.43
C LEU A 60 -2.87 15.90 -0.57
N LEU A 61 -3.36 16.35 -1.71
CA LEU A 61 -3.81 17.72 -1.90
C LEU A 61 -5.16 17.89 -1.20
N ILE A 62 -5.19 18.67 -0.12
CA ILE A 62 -6.40 18.94 0.67
C ILE A 62 -6.89 20.37 0.46
N PRO A 63 -8.21 20.61 0.56
CA PRO A 63 -8.77 21.94 0.35
C PRO A 63 -8.43 22.88 1.51
N VAL A 64 -8.00 24.09 1.17
CA VAL A 64 -7.82 25.23 2.07
C VAL A 64 -8.78 26.33 1.64
N VAL A 65 -9.61 26.77 2.59
CA VAL A 65 -10.67 27.75 2.36
C VAL A 65 -10.15 29.16 2.62
N ASP A 66 -10.23 30.03 1.62
CA ASP A 66 -10.04 31.47 1.76
C ASP A 66 -11.31 32.10 2.35
N THR A 67 -11.25 32.45 3.64
CA THR A 67 -12.37 33.03 4.38
C THR A 67 -12.74 34.43 3.90
N ALA A 68 -11.86 35.14 3.19
CA ALA A 68 -12.17 36.47 2.66
C ALA A 68 -13.06 36.39 1.41
N ARG A 69 -12.98 35.28 0.66
CA ARG A 69 -13.78 35.04 -0.55
C ARG A 69 -14.97 34.11 -0.30
N CYS A 70 -14.91 33.27 0.72
CA CYS A 70 -15.94 32.28 1.00
C CYS A 70 -17.25 32.95 1.47
N THR A 71 -18.35 32.66 0.77
CA THR A 71 -19.70 33.08 1.14
C THR A 71 -20.43 32.06 2.01
N ALA A 72 -19.77 30.96 2.39
CA ALA A 72 -20.36 29.81 3.10
C ALA A 72 -21.59 29.20 2.39
N CYS A 73 -21.61 29.22 1.05
CA CYS A 73 -22.76 28.76 0.25
C CYS A 73 -23.07 27.26 0.31
N GLY A 74 -22.20 26.43 0.92
CA GLY A 74 -22.47 25.00 1.11
C GLY A 74 -22.05 24.07 -0.04
N ARG A 75 -21.85 24.58 -1.26
CA ARG A 75 -21.60 23.74 -2.45
C ARG A 75 -20.42 22.78 -2.32
N CYS A 76 -19.35 23.18 -1.61
CA CYS A 76 -18.20 22.30 -1.35
C CYS A 76 -18.53 21.10 -0.46
N ALA A 77 -19.44 21.25 0.50
CA ALA A 77 -19.92 20.17 1.35
C ALA A 77 -20.89 19.25 0.58
N GLU A 78 -21.76 19.82 -0.26
CA GLU A 78 -22.71 19.06 -1.09
C GLU A 78 -22.03 18.08 -2.06
N VAL A 79 -20.90 18.50 -2.65
CA VAL A 79 -20.16 17.66 -3.62
C VAL A 79 -19.13 16.75 -2.97
N CYS A 80 -18.99 16.78 -1.64
CA CYS A 80 -18.00 15.99 -0.92
C CYS A 80 -18.59 14.62 -0.53
N GLU A 81 -18.36 13.62 -1.37
CA GLU A 81 -18.80 12.24 -1.15
C GLU A 81 -18.30 11.65 0.18
N TYR A 82 -17.14 12.11 0.65
CA TYR A 82 -16.49 11.62 1.87
C TYR A 82 -16.87 12.42 3.12
N HIS A 83 -17.73 13.43 2.97
CA HIS A 83 -18.14 14.31 4.06
C HIS A 83 -16.97 14.96 4.83
N ALA A 84 -15.84 15.16 4.16
CA ALA A 84 -14.66 15.83 4.71
C ALA A 84 -14.84 17.34 4.88
N ILE A 85 -15.97 17.91 4.44
CA ILE A 85 -16.26 19.33 4.52
C ILE A 85 -17.66 19.51 5.13
N THR A 86 -17.76 20.37 6.14
CA THR A 86 -19.04 20.74 6.77
C THR A 86 -19.16 22.27 6.83
N VAL A 87 -20.38 22.79 6.64
CA VAL A 87 -20.66 24.22 6.78
C VAL A 87 -21.55 24.45 8.00
N ILE A 88 -21.07 25.26 8.96
CA ILE A 88 -21.79 25.61 10.18
C ILE A 88 -21.90 27.13 10.26
N GLY A 89 -23.12 27.65 10.08
CA GLY A 89 -23.37 29.08 10.03
C GLY A 89 -22.60 29.73 8.87
N LYS A 90 -21.54 30.49 9.20
CA LYS A 90 -20.66 31.16 8.23
C LYS A 90 -19.26 30.55 8.13
N GLN A 91 -19.04 29.41 8.76
CA GLN A 91 -17.74 28.74 8.77
C GLN A 91 -17.78 27.46 7.94
N VAL A 92 -16.72 27.23 7.18
CA VAL A 92 -16.47 25.97 6.47
C VAL A 92 -15.35 25.25 7.20
N LEU A 93 -15.66 24.05 7.70
CA LEU A 93 -14.73 23.17 8.38
C LEU A 93 -14.27 22.08 7.43
N VAL A 94 -12.98 21.83 7.37
CA VAL A 94 -12.36 20.74 6.61
C VAL A 94 -11.79 19.74 7.60
N PHE A 95 -12.06 18.46 7.40
CA PHE A 95 -11.52 17.33 8.15
C PHE A 95 -10.51 16.59 7.27
N PRO A 96 -9.21 16.89 7.38
CA PRO A 96 -8.18 16.32 6.50
C PRO A 96 -8.16 14.79 6.51
N GLU A 97 -8.49 14.17 7.65
CA GLU A 97 -8.45 12.72 7.86
C GLU A 97 -9.51 11.96 7.06
N LEU A 98 -10.59 12.65 6.65
CA LEU A 98 -11.64 12.12 5.79
C LEU A 98 -11.44 12.49 4.31
N CYS A 99 -10.46 13.35 4.00
CA CYS A 99 -10.30 13.90 2.67
C CYS A 99 -9.51 12.95 1.76
N HIS A 100 -10.12 12.48 0.67
CA HIS A 100 -9.45 11.65 -0.34
C HIS A 100 -8.71 12.46 -1.43
N GLY A 101 -8.62 13.79 -1.29
CA GLY A 101 -7.89 14.65 -2.23
C GLY A 101 -8.41 14.64 -3.68
N CYS A 102 -9.72 14.44 -3.89
CA CYS A 102 -10.30 14.36 -5.23
C CYS A 102 -10.47 15.73 -5.94
N GLY A 103 -10.37 16.83 -5.20
CA GLY A 103 -10.47 18.21 -5.72
C GLY A 103 -11.86 18.64 -6.21
N SER A 104 -12.91 17.86 -5.95
CA SER A 104 -14.29 18.20 -6.33
C SER A 104 -14.74 19.55 -5.73
N CYS A 105 -14.45 19.77 -4.45
CA CYS A 105 -14.79 21.00 -3.73
C CYS A 105 -14.12 22.25 -4.33
N THR A 106 -12.85 22.14 -4.72
CA THR A 106 -12.09 23.20 -5.41
C THR A 106 -12.74 23.56 -6.74
N ARG A 107 -13.03 22.54 -7.58
CA ARG A 107 -13.59 22.73 -8.93
C ARG A 107 -15.01 23.28 -8.93
N GLN A 108 -15.79 22.97 -7.88
CA GLN A 108 -17.20 23.32 -7.80
C GLN A 108 -17.46 24.58 -6.97
N CYS A 109 -16.43 25.22 -6.42
CA CYS A 109 -16.57 26.44 -5.64
C CYS A 109 -16.92 27.63 -6.57
N PRO A 110 -18.13 28.21 -6.49
CA PRO A 110 -18.55 29.29 -7.39
C PRO A 110 -17.75 30.58 -7.15
N GLU A 111 -17.29 30.80 -5.92
CA GLU A 111 -16.49 31.97 -5.54
C GLU A 111 -15.00 31.81 -5.84
N GLY A 112 -14.56 30.62 -6.25
CA GLY A 112 -13.14 30.27 -6.36
C GLY A 112 -12.37 30.44 -5.04
N ALA A 113 -13.06 30.24 -3.91
CA ALA A 113 -12.55 30.47 -2.55
C ALA A 113 -11.79 29.27 -1.97
N ILE A 114 -11.60 28.20 -2.73
CA ILE A 114 -10.90 26.99 -2.29
C ILE A 114 -9.68 26.80 -3.19
N HIS A 115 -8.52 26.59 -2.57
CA HIS A 115 -7.30 26.13 -3.24
C HIS A 115 -6.80 24.86 -2.53
N GLU A 116 -5.86 24.16 -3.15
CA GLU A 116 -5.34 22.90 -2.60
C GLU A 116 -3.93 23.09 -2.07
N ALA A 117 -3.66 22.52 -0.89
CA ALA A 117 -2.35 22.47 -0.28
C ALA A 117 -1.95 21.02 0.01
N LEU A 118 -0.66 20.71 -0.07
CA LEU A 118 -0.15 19.38 0.25
C LEU A 118 -0.25 19.14 1.76
N ASN A 119 -1.07 18.18 2.16
CA ASN A 119 -1.03 17.57 3.49
C ASN A 119 -0.04 16.42 3.47
N VAL A 120 1.15 16.64 4.03
CA VAL A 120 2.21 15.62 4.09
C VAL A 120 1.83 14.54 5.08
N MET A 121 1.64 13.32 4.58
CA MET A 121 1.23 12.14 5.35
C MET A 121 2.39 11.20 5.66
N GLY A 122 3.56 11.43 5.09
CA GLY A 122 4.71 10.55 5.29
C GLY A 122 5.88 10.91 4.41
N THR A 123 6.83 9.99 4.33
CA THR A 123 7.99 10.08 3.44
C THR A 123 8.20 8.83 2.61
N LEU A 124 8.66 9.00 1.39
CA LEU A 124 9.12 7.92 0.52
C LEU A 124 10.64 7.99 0.40
N GLU A 125 11.29 6.83 0.42
CA GLU A 125 12.73 6.72 0.25
C GLU A 125 13.08 5.74 -0.87
N ARG A 126 14.18 6.05 -1.57
CA ARG A 126 14.78 5.21 -2.60
C ARG A 126 16.23 4.93 -2.22
N GLY A 127 16.66 3.69 -2.38
CA GLY A 127 18.03 3.26 -2.17
C GLY A 127 18.45 2.11 -3.06
N ARG A 128 19.62 1.54 -2.76
CA ARG A 128 20.16 0.39 -3.48
C ARG A 128 20.93 -0.54 -2.55
N VAL A 129 20.87 -1.85 -2.85
CA VAL A 129 21.69 -2.91 -2.25
C VAL A 129 22.17 -3.84 -3.35
N GLY A 130 23.45 -3.74 -3.73
CA GLY A 130 23.96 -4.49 -4.88
C GLY A 130 23.11 -4.23 -6.14
N ALA A 131 22.51 -5.28 -6.69
CA ALA A 131 21.62 -5.19 -7.86
C ALA A 131 20.14 -4.88 -7.52
N VAL A 132 19.74 -4.91 -6.24
CA VAL A 132 18.38 -4.61 -5.80
C VAL A 132 18.19 -3.11 -5.72
N GLU A 133 17.23 -2.57 -6.49
CA GLU A 133 16.75 -1.21 -6.27
C GLU A 133 15.64 -1.23 -5.24
N PHE A 134 15.82 -0.45 -4.17
CA PHE A 134 14.98 -0.49 -2.99
C PHE A 134 14.13 0.77 -2.87
N PHE A 135 12.88 0.60 -2.49
CA PHE A 135 11.94 1.67 -2.23
C PHE A 135 11.14 1.34 -0.96
N GLN A 136 10.87 2.36 -0.15
CA GLN A 136 9.98 2.22 1.01
C GLN A 136 9.13 3.47 1.17
N GLY A 137 7.95 3.29 1.75
CA GLY A 137 7.16 4.38 2.30
C GLY A 137 7.13 4.30 3.83
N THR A 138 7.04 5.45 4.48
CA THR A 138 6.83 5.54 5.92
C THR A 138 5.73 6.57 6.18
N LEU A 139 4.66 6.12 6.83
CA LEU A 139 3.53 6.94 7.22
C LEU A 139 3.87 7.74 8.49
N ASN A 140 3.37 8.97 8.57
CA ASN A 140 3.45 9.76 9.80
C ASN A 140 2.56 9.13 10.88
N VAL A 141 2.99 9.25 12.13
CA VAL A 141 2.22 8.72 13.28
C VAL A 141 0.90 9.47 13.39
N GLY A 142 -0.21 8.71 13.48
CA GLY A 142 -1.56 9.25 13.65
C GLY A 142 -2.34 9.44 12.34
N GLU A 143 -1.74 9.17 11.18
CA GLU A 143 -2.43 9.18 9.90
C GLU A 143 -3.47 8.04 9.80
N ALA A 144 -4.65 8.36 9.26
CA ALA A 144 -5.75 7.40 9.16
C ALA A 144 -5.70 6.53 7.89
N MET A 145 -4.90 6.92 6.89
CA MET A 145 -4.93 6.30 5.56
C MET A 145 -3.53 6.00 5.03
N ALA A 146 -3.16 4.71 4.97
CA ALA A 146 -1.91 4.26 4.35
C ALA A 146 -1.98 4.18 2.80
N VAL A 147 -3.18 3.98 2.25
CA VAL A 147 -3.41 3.76 0.79
C VAL A 147 -2.78 4.84 -0.11
N PRO A 148 -2.93 6.16 0.17
CA PRO A 148 -2.31 7.19 -0.66
C PRO A 148 -0.79 7.11 -0.71
N VAL A 149 -0.15 6.69 0.39
CA VAL A 149 1.31 6.54 0.48
C VAL A 149 1.77 5.35 -0.35
N ILE A 150 1.11 4.20 -0.21
CA ILE A 150 1.41 2.99 -1.00
C ILE A 150 1.24 3.26 -2.50
N ARG A 151 0.16 3.96 -2.89
CA ARG A 151 -0.09 4.32 -4.29
C ARG A 151 1.04 5.18 -4.87
N GLN A 152 1.44 6.23 -4.15
CA GLN A 152 2.49 7.14 -4.59
C GLN A 152 3.88 6.49 -4.55
N LEU A 153 4.13 5.55 -3.64
CA LEU A 153 5.32 4.70 -3.63
C LEU A 153 5.39 3.87 -4.92
N LYS A 154 4.31 3.17 -5.27
CA LYS A 154 4.24 2.36 -6.50
C LYS A 154 4.43 3.21 -7.75
N GLN A 155 3.80 4.38 -7.82
CA GLN A 155 3.98 5.34 -8.92
C GLN A 155 5.41 5.85 -9.04
N TRP A 156 6.13 6.00 -7.92
CA TRP A 156 7.53 6.43 -7.94
C TRP A 156 8.48 5.33 -8.42
N ALA A 157 8.28 4.13 -7.89
CA ALA A 157 9.23 3.04 -7.97
C ALA A 157 9.08 2.23 -9.27
N ILE A 158 7.88 2.21 -9.86
CA ILE A 158 7.57 1.44 -11.06
C ILE A 158 7.32 2.44 -12.21
N PRO A 159 8.37 2.99 -12.83
CA PRO A 159 8.20 3.90 -13.95
C PRO A 159 7.61 3.16 -15.17
N PRO A 160 6.95 3.86 -16.11
CA PRO A 160 6.32 3.23 -17.28
C PRO A 160 7.27 2.41 -18.16
N ASP A 161 8.57 2.71 -18.08
CA ASP A 161 9.67 2.09 -18.82
C ASP A 161 10.51 1.12 -17.97
N ALA A 162 10.00 0.65 -16.81
CA ALA A 162 10.70 -0.28 -15.92
C ALA A 162 11.16 -1.60 -16.60
N GLY A 163 10.71 -1.85 -17.84
CA GLY A 163 11.07 -3.00 -18.64
C GLY A 163 10.58 -4.30 -18.01
N ASP A 164 11.26 -5.40 -18.31
CA ASP A 164 10.91 -6.73 -17.79
C ASP A 164 11.50 -7.01 -16.41
N ARG A 165 11.95 -5.98 -15.68
CA ARG A 165 12.52 -6.15 -14.35
C ARG A 165 11.51 -6.76 -13.39
N PRO A 166 11.88 -7.78 -12.59
CA PRO A 166 11.01 -8.28 -11.55
C PRO A 166 10.74 -7.19 -10.51
N VAL A 167 9.48 -7.05 -10.12
CA VAL A 167 9.05 -6.15 -9.05
C VAL A 167 8.50 -7.00 -7.92
N ILE A 168 9.02 -6.80 -6.72
CA ILE A 168 8.56 -7.45 -5.49
C ILE A 168 7.87 -6.38 -4.64
N LEU A 169 6.61 -6.62 -4.31
CA LEU A 169 5.80 -5.73 -3.48
C LEU A 169 5.58 -6.41 -2.13
N ASP A 170 6.27 -5.98 -1.09
CA ASP A 170 6.06 -6.50 0.27
C ASP A 170 4.86 -5.78 0.91
N ALA A 171 3.70 -6.45 0.95
CA ALA A 171 2.44 -5.86 1.42
C ALA A 171 2.41 -5.71 2.96
N PRO A 172 1.55 -4.86 3.54
CA PRO A 172 1.23 -4.97 4.97
C PRO A 172 0.50 -6.29 5.28
N PRO A 173 0.40 -6.70 6.55
CA PRO A 173 -0.35 -7.88 6.93
C PRO A 173 -1.87 -7.67 6.81
N GLY A 174 -2.62 -8.76 6.60
CA GLY A 174 -4.08 -8.76 6.62
C GLY A 174 -4.72 -8.83 5.24
N ALA A 175 -5.95 -8.32 5.16
CA ALA A 175 -6.76 -8.29 3.94
C ALA A 175 -7.47 -6.93 3.74
N SER A 176 -6.94 -5.87 4.35
CA SER A 176 -7.51 -4.52 4.35
C SER A 176 -7.10 -3.70 3.11
N CYS A 177 -7.63 -2.47 2.98
CA CYS A 177 -7.36 -1.59 1.84
C CYS A 177 -5.86 -1.37 1.50
N PRO A 178 -4.93 -1.25 2.46
CA PRO A 178 -3.49 -1.18 2.19
C PRO A 178 -2.93 -2.43 1.47
N VAL A 179 -3.43 -3.61 1.84
CA VAL A 179 -3.07 -4.89 1.18
C VAL A 179 -3.61 -4.91 -0.24
N VAL A 180 -4.89 -4.53 -0.41
CA VAL A 180 -5.54 -4.43 -1.73
C VAL A 180 -4.82 -3.43 -2.64
N GLU A 181 -4.45 -2.26 -2.14
CA GLU A 181 -3.68 -1.26 -2.92
C GLU A 181 -2.31 -1.82 -3.32
N THR A 182 -1.66 -2.61 -2.45
CA THR A 182 -0.40 -3.27 -2.78
C THR A 182 -0.57 -4.28 -3.92
N MET A 183 -1.57 -5.17 -3.82
CA MET A 183 -1.86 -6.19 -4.84
C MET A 183 -2.36 -5.62 -6.17
N ARG A 184 -3.04 -4.47 -6.15
CA ARG A 184 -3.64 -3.87 -7.36
C ARG A 184 -2.61 -3.64 -8.46
N GLY A 185 -2.79 -4.27 -9.62
CA GLY A 185 -1.87 -4.15 -10.75
C GLY A 185 -0.58 -4.97 -10.62
N ALA A 186 -0.52 -5.91 -9.67
CA ALA A 186 0.42 -7.03 -9.69
C ALA A 186 -0.02 -8.07 -10.75
N ASP A 187 0.92 -8.93 -11.16
CA ASP A 187 0.67 -10.02 -12.11
C ASP A 187 0.31 -11.33 -11.39
N ALA A 188 0.74 -11.49 -10.13
CA ALA A 188 0.42 -12.61 -9.26
C ALA A 188 0.62 -12.24 -7.78
N VAL A 189 0.09 -13.07 -6.88
CA VAL A 189 0.26 -12.95 -5.43
C VAL A 189 0.89 -14.22 -4.85
N LEU A 190 1.93 -14.06 -4.04
CA LEU A 190 2.50 -15.10 -3.21
C LEU A 190 2.04 -14.89 -1.76
N LEU A 191 1.17 -15.75 -1.27
CA LEU A 191 0.66 -15.70 0.10
C LEU A 191 1.55 -16.48 1.05
N VAL A 192 2.05 -15.82 2.09
CA VAL A 192 2.90 -16.44 3.12
C VAL A 192 2.07 -16.72 4.36
N THR A 193 1.96 -18.00 4.72
CA THR A 193 1.22 -18.46 5.90
C THR A 193 2.06 -19.38 6.78
N GLU A 194 1.48 -19.86 7.88
CA GLU A 194 2.04 -20.87 8.78
C GLU A 194 1.04 -22.04 8.91
N PRO A 195 1.50 -23.29 9.14
CA PRO A 195 0.66 -24.49 9.16
C PRO A 195 -0.17 -24.61 10.46
N THR A 196 -0.96 -23.59 10.78
CA THR A 196 -1.79 -23.53 12.00
C THR A 196 -3.25 -23.28 11.64
N PRO A 197 -4.22 -23.67 12.49
CA PRO A 197 -5.64 -23.39 12.23
C PRO A 197 -5.95 -21.90 11.99
N PHE A 198 -5.28 -21.01 12.72
CA PHE A 198 -5.39 -19.56 12.52
C PHE A 198 -4.76 -19.12 11.20
N GLY A 199 -3.54 -19.61 10.89
CA GLY A 199 -2.89 -19.36 9.61
C GLY A 199 -3.73 -19.82 8.41
N LEU A 200 -4.45 -20.93 8.54
CA LEU A 200 -5.42 -21.39 7.53
C LEU A 200 -6.62 -20.46 7.41
N HIS A 201 -7.20 -20.02 8.53
CA HIS A 201 -8.32 -19.08 8.51
C HIS A 201 -7.94 -17.77 7.82
N ASP A 202 -6.81 -17.19 8.21
CA ASP A 202 -6.31 -15.94 7.64
C ASP A 202 -5.91 -16.10 6.17
N LEU A 203 -5.32 -17.26 5.81
CA LEU A 203 -5.00 -17.59 4.42
C LEU A 203 -6.26 -17.58 3.55
N ARG A 204 -7.37 -18.19 4.01
CA ARG A 204 -8.63 -18.22 3.24
C ARG A 204 -9.13 -16.83 2.89
N VAL A 205 -9.12 -15.91 3.86
CA VAL A 205 -9.53 -14.53 3.64
C VAL A 205 -8.60 -13.83 2.65
N ALA A 206 -7.29 -14.05 2.77
CA ALA A 206 -6.31 -13.47 1.83
C ALA A 206 -6.44 -14.04 0.40
N VAL A 207 -6.77 -15.34 0.27
CA VAL A 207 -7.06 -15.99 -1.03
C VAL A 207 -8.32 -15.39 -1.64
N GLU A 208 -9.40 -15.26 -0.88
CA GLU A 208 -10.66 -14.66 -1.36
C GLU A 208 -10.42 -13.25 -1.92
N VAL A 209 -9.70 -12.40 -1.18
CA VAL A 209 -9.37 -11.04 -1.66
C VAL A 209 -8.46 -11.07 -2.90
N ALA A 210 -7.42 -11.89 -2.92
CA ALA A 210 -6.47 -11.91 -4.04
C ALA A 210 -7.06 -12.53 -5.32
N ARG A 211 -7.75 -13.66 -5.18
CA ARG A 211 -8.27 -14.46 -6.30
C ARG A 211 -9.67 -14.02 -6.71
N ASP A 212 -10.59 -13.92 -5.76
CA ASP A 212 -12.02 -13.78 -6.07
C ASP A 212 -12.39 -12.31 -6.29
N GLU A 213 -11.83 -11.38 -5.51
CA GLU A 213 -12.07 -9.93 -5.67
C GLU A 213 -11.13 -9.25 -6.68
N LEU A 214 -9.85 -9.65 -6.74
CA LEU A 214 -8.86 -9.03 -7.63
C LEU A 214 -8.54 -9.84 -8.90
N GLY A 215 -8.99 -11.10 -9.00
CA GLY A 215 -8.75 -11.94 -10.17
C GLY A 215 -7.29 -12.33 -10.38
N LEU A 216 -6.45 -12.26 -9.34
CA LEU A 216 -5.02 -12.51 -9.45
C LEU A 216 -4.71 -14.01 -9.28
N PRO A 217 -3.76 -14.56 -10.05
CA PRO A 217 -3.17 -15.86 -9.75
C PRO A 217 -2.53 -15.85 -8.36
N VAL A 218 -2.81 -16.90 -7.58
CA VAL A 218 -2.33 -17.05 -6.21
C VAL A 218 -1.45 -18.29 -6.12
N ALA A 219 -0.33 -18.16 -5.42
CA ALA A 219 0.48 -19.27 -4.93
C ALA A 219 0.72 -19.12 -3.43
N VAL A 220 0.98 -20.22 -2.72
CA VAL A 220 1.14 -20.22 -1.27
C VAL A 220 2.54 -20.68 -0.86
N VAL A 221 3.14 -19.99 0.10
CA VAL A 221 4.32 -20.44 0.84
C VAL A 221 3.89 -20.75 2.27
N VAL A 222 4.04 -22.02 2.65
CA VAL A 222 3.88 -22.46 4.04
C VAL A 222 5.22 -22.25 4.75
N ASN A 223 5.34 -21.16 5.48
CA ASN A 223 6.51 -20.90 6.30
C ASN A 223 6.40 -21.66 7.63
N ARG A 224 7.55 -22.03 8.21
CA ARG A 224 7.63 -22.86 9.44
C ARG A 224 6.89 -24.20 9.29
N ASP A 225 7.02 -24.80 8.12
CA ASP A 225 6.44 -26.12 7.85
C ASP A 225 6.88 -27.16 8.91
N GLY A 226 5.96 -28.06 9.25
CA GLY A 226 6.13 -29.11 10.25
C GLY A 226 5.88 -28.71 11.73
N VAL A 227 5.56 -27.46 12.03
CA VAL A 227 5.25 -27.01 13.41
C VAL A 227 3.79 -27.25 13.82
N GLY A 228 2.88 -27.39 12.86
CA GLY A 228 1.45 -27.56 13.15
C GLY A 228 0.82 -28.71 12.38
N ASP A 229 -0.33 -28.48 11.75
CA ASP A 229 -1.14 -29.51 11.11
C ASP A 229 -1.15 -29.40 9.57
N ALA A 230 -1.66 -30.45 8.92
CA ALA A 230 -1.75 -30.54 7.45
C ALA A 230 -2.98 -29.80 6.87
N GLY A 231 -3.67 -28.97 7.66
CA GLY A 231 -4.89 -28.29 7.23
C GLY A 231 -4.65 -27.28 6.12
N VAL A 232 -3.49 -26.61 6.13
CA VAL A 232 -3.07 -25.70 5.06
C VAL A 232 -2.79 -26.47 3.77
N ASP A 233 -2.06 -27.59 3.83
CA ASP A 233 -1.77 -28.41 2.66
C ASP A 233 -3.04 -28.99 2.03
N ALA A 234 -3.95 -29.51 2.86
CA ALA A 234 -5.23 -30.04 2.42
C ALA A 234 -6.09 -28.97 1.74
N TYR A 235 -6.07 -27.74 2.26
CA TYR A 235 -6.76 -26.61 1.66
C TYR A 235 -6.13 -26.21 0.31
N CYS A 236 -4.80 -26.07 0.25
CA CYS A 236 -4.12 -25.70 -1.01
C CYS A 236 -4.38 -26.76 -2.10
N ALA A 237 -4.32 -28.04 -1.76
CA ALA A 237 -4.63 -29.13 -2.68
C ALA A 237 -6.08 -29.10 -3.18
N ALA A 238 -7.04 -28.75 -2.32
CA ALA A 238 -8.45 -28.66 -2.69
C ALA A 238 -8.75 -27.44 -3.59
N GLU A 239 -8.05 -26.33 -3.37
CA GLU A 239 -8.25 -25.07 -4.10
C GLU A 239 -7.37 -24.94 -5.35
N GLY A 240 -6.46 -25.88 -5.59
CA GLY A 240 -5.51 -25.84 -6.71
C GLY A 240 -4.45 -24.73 -6.58
N LEU A 241 -3.99 -24.49 -5.35
CA LEU A 241 -3.00 -23.48 -4.97
C LEU A 241 -1.59 -24.06 -4.81
#